data_AF-A0A024FSG4-F1
#
_entry.id   AF-A0A024FSG4-F1
#
_cell.length_a   1.000
_cell.length_b   1.000
_cell.length_c   1.000
_cell.angle_alpha   90.00
_cell.angle_beta   90.00
_cell.angle_gamma   90.00
#
_symmetry.space_group_name_H-M   'P 1'
#
loop_
_entity.id
_entity.type
_entity.pdbx_description
1 polymer ?
#
loop_
_entity_poly.entity_id
_entity_poly.type
_entity_poly.pdbx_seq_one_letter_code
_entity_poly.pdbx_strand_id
1 'polypeptide(L)'
;MVLLVFLLFFFIGISIFFYTPMKLVICMEFLYVYLIFSSQRFLALGMNIGMYIMIFSAAEGILGLTLVMDTGKFFDLKHKSNFGFF
;
A
#
# COMPACT_ATOMS: atom_id res chain seq x y z
N MET A 1 -16.20 16.10 3.09
CA MET A 1 -15.68 16.86 1.94
C MET A 1 -14.17 17.06 2.00
N VAL A 2 -13.58 17.61 3.07
CA VAL A 2 -12.11 17.82 3.16
C VAL A 2 -11.29 16.52 2.94
N LEU A 3 -11.69 15.42 3.59
CA LEU A 3 -11.06 14.11 3.40
C LEU A 3 -11.16 13.60 1.94
N LEU A 4 -12.29 13.81 1.27
CA LEU A 4 -12.51 13.41 -0.12
C LEU A 4 -11.60 14.18 -1.09
N VAL A 5 -11.40 15.48 -0.84
CA VAL A 5 -10.47 16.32 -1.62
C VAL A 5 -9.03 15.81 -1.43
N PHE A 6 -8.63 15.48 -0.20
CA PHE A 6 -7.30 14.92 0.08
C PHE A 6 -7.06 13.58 -0.66
N LEU A 7 -8.08 12.70 -0.69
CA LEU A 7 -8.00 11.42 -1.40
C LEU A 7 -7.87 11.60 -2.92
N LEU A 8 -8.56 12.56 -3.51
CA LEU A 8 -8.40 12.91 -4.93
C LEU A 8 -6.96 13.32 -5.26
N PHE A 9 -6.36 14.22 -4.46
CA PHE A 9 -4.96 14.59 -4.64
C PHE A 9 -4.00 13.43 -4.42
N PHE A 10 -4.31 12.52 -3.49
CA PHE A 10 -3.50 11.34 -3.22
C PHE A 10 -3.51 10.37 -4.41
N PHE A 11 -4.67 10.07 -4.99
CA PHE A 11 -4.77 9.23 -6.19
C PHE A 11 -4.08 9.84 -7.42
N ILE A 12 -4.19 11.15 -7.60
CA ILE A 12 -3.46 11.88 -8.65
C ILE A 12 -1.95 11.82 -8.39
N GLY A 13 -1.52 11.89 -7.14
CA GLY A 13 -0.11 11.71 -6.76
C GLY A 13 0.42 10.33 -7.12
N ILE A 14 -0.38 9.27 -6.87
CA ILE A 14 0.00 7.89 -7.19
C ILE A 14 0.14 7.67 -8.69
N SER A 15 -0.75 8.21 -9.51
CA SER A 15 -0.73 8.00 -10.96
C SER A 15 0.47 8.67 -11.65
N ILE A 16 1.09 9.67 -11.01
CA ILE A 16 2.22 10.42 -11.56
C ILE A 16 3.58 9.80 -11.19
N PHE A 17 3.66 9.01 -10.11
CA PHE A 17 4.95 8.47 -9.63
C PHE A 17 5.31 7.11 -10.26
N PHE A 18 6.56 7.00 -10.72
CA PHE A 18 7.20 5.75 -11.17
C PHE A 18 6.95 4.60 -10.16
N TYR A 19 6.35 3.51 -10.66
CA TYR A 19 5.92 2.33 -9.93
C TYR A 19 7.10 1.50 -9.42
N THR A 20 7.68 1.86 -8.27
CA THR A 20 8.40 0.85 -7.48
C THR A 20 7.39 0.09 -6.62
N PRO A 21 7.51 -1.25 -6.51
CA PRO A 21 6.54 -2.05 -5.78
C PRO A 21 6.43 -1.63 -4.31
N MET A 22 7.53 -1.15 -3.70
CA MET A 22 7.51 -0.59 -2.34
C MET A 22 6.64 0.67 -2.21
N LYS A 23 6.72 1.59 -3.18
CA LYS A 23 5.89 2.81 -3.16
C LYS A 23 4.41 2.49 -3.32
N LEU A 24 4.08 1.48 -4.12
CA LEU A 24 2.72 0.98 -4.27
C LEU A 24 2.17 0.46 -2.94
N VAL A 25 2.91 -0.39 -2.22
CA VAL A 25 2.48 -0.92 -0.91
C VAL A 25 2.22 0.22 0.07
N ILE A 26 3.14 1.18 0.17
CA ILE A 26 2.96 2.37 1.03
C ILE A 26 1.69 3.14 0.64
N CYS A 27 1.42 3.29 -0.66
CA CYS A 27 0.24 4.00 -1.12
C CYS A 27 -1.07 3.27 -0.77
N MET A 28 -1.08 1.95 -0.86
CA MET A 28 -2.24 1.13 -0.45
C MET A 28 -2.51 1.26 1.06
N GLU A 29 -1.47 1.31 1.90
CA GLU A 29 -1.64 1.55 3.35
C GLU A 29 -2.29 2.91 3.64
N PHE A 30 -1.87 3.99 2.96
CA PHE A 30 -2.49 5.31 3.12
C PHE A 30 -3.96 5.34 2.66
N LEU A 31 -4.31 4.55 1.63
CA LEU A 31 -5.71 4.36 1.23
C LEU A 31 -6.53 3.70 2.34
N TYR A 32 -5.99 2.65 2.97
CA TYR A 32 -6.68 1.97 4.07
C TYR A 32 -6.87 2.87 5.29
N VAL A 33 -5.87 3.69 5.63
CA VAL A 33 -5.98 4.72 6.67
C VAL A 33 -7.14 5.67 6.38
N TYR A 34 -7.30 6.12 5.14
CA TYR A 34 -8.45 6.93 4.74
C TYR A 34 -9.77 6.19 4.95
N LEU A 35 -9.87 4.93 4.51
CA LEU A 35 -11.08 4.12 4.62
C LEU A 35 -11.50 3.94 6.09
N ILE A 36 -10.53 3.77 6.99
CA ILE A 36 -10.77 3.69 8.44
C ILE A 36 -11.35 5.02 8.96
N PHE A 37 -10.74 6.17 8.64
CA PHE A 37 -11.28 7.46 9.07
C PHE A 37 -12.65 7.78 8.47
N SER A 38 -12.92 7.30 7.25
CA SER A 38 -14.22 7.41 6.62
C SER A 38 -15.27 6.54 7.30
N SER A 39 -14.92 5.29 7.66
CA SER A 39 -15.86 4.35 8.29
C SER A 39 -16.30 4.81 9.67
N GLN A 40 -15.42 5.43 10.46
CA GLN A 40 -15.72 5.95 11.79
C GLN A 40 -16.83 7.01 11.82
N ARG A 41 -17.15 7.64 10.68
CA ARG A 41 -18.25 8.61 10.59
C ARG A 41 -19.64 7.95 10.74
N PHE A 42 -19.73 6.65 10.56
CA PHE A 42 -20.97 5.88 10.71
C PHE A 42 -21.06 5.29 12.14
N LEU A 43 -21.25 6.15 13.14
CA LEU A 43 -21.25 5.92 14.61
C LEU A 43 -21.41 4.46 15.13
N ALA A 44 -22.43 3.71 14.71
CA ALA A 44 -22.71 2.38 15.26
C ALA A 44 -22.11 1.19 14.47
N LEU A 45 -21.97 1.32 13.15
CA LEU A 45 -21.44 0.26 12.27
C LEU A 45 -19.96 0.50 11.91
N GLY A 46 -19.51 1.73 12.06
CA GLY A 46 -18.19 2.21 11.65
C GLY A 46 -17.03 1.62 12.44
N MET A 47 -17.23 1.30 13.72
CA MET A 47 -16.20 0.68 14.57
C MET A 47 -15.92 -0.76 14.13
N ASN A 48 -16.95 -1.59 13.91
CA ASN A 48 -16.77 -2.97 13.46
C ASN A 48 -16.14 -3.03 12.07
N ILE A 49 -16.65 -2.20 11.14
CA ILE A 49 -16.11 -2.09 9.78
C ILE A 49 -14.66 -1.60 9.82
N GLY A 50 -14.36 -0.59 10.64
CA GLY A 50 -13.00 -0.07 10.79
C GLY A 50 -12.02 -1.12 11.33
N MET A 51 -12.44 -1.95 12.28
CA MET A 51 -11.63 -3.06 12.78
C MET A 51 -11.35 -4.11 11.70
N TYR A 52 -12.36 -4.50 10.91
CA TYR A 52 -12.14 -5.42 9.79
C TYR A 52 -11.16 -4.85 8.76
N ILE A 53 -11.34 -3.57 8.39
CA ILE A 53 -10.42 -2.89 7.45
C ILE A 53 -8.99 -2.89 7.99
N MET A 54 -8.78 -2.63 9.29
CA MET A 54 -7.43 -2.68 9.89
C MET A 54 -6.80 -4.07 9.80
N ILE A 55 -7.55 -5.15 10.08
CA ILE A 55 -7.04 -6.52 10.04
C ILE A 55 -6.67 -6.91 8.60
N PHE A 56 -7.53 -6.61 7.63
CA PHE A 56 -7.26 -6.89 6.22
C PHE A 56 -6.10 -6.04 5.68
N SER A 57 -6.02 -4.76 6.05
CA SER A 57 -4.91 -3.87 5.69
C SER A 57 -3.58 -4.45 6.17
N ALA A 58 -3.48 -4.86 7.44
CA ALA A 58 -2.25 -5.43 7.97
C ALA A 58 -1.85 -6.74 7.26
N ALA A 59 -2.82 -7.60 6.92
CA ALA A 59 -2.56 -8.83 6.20
C ALA A 59 -2.05 -8.57 4.77
N GLU A 60 -2.70 -7.66 4.04
CA GLU A 60 -2.27 -7.26 2.69
C GLU A 60 -0.94 -6.52 2.70
N GLY A 61 -0.67 -5.69 3.70
CA GLY A 61 0.61 -5.00 3.88
C GLY A 61 1.77 -5.96 4.05
N ILE A 62 1.60 -6.97 4.92
CA ILE A 62 2.60 -8.04 5.09
C ILE A 62 2.81 -8.79 3.77
N LEU A 63 1.73 -9.17 3.09
CA LEU A 63 1.81 -9.87 1.81
C LEU A 63 2.51 -9.02 0.74
N GLY A 64 2.16 -7.74 0.62
CA GLY A 64 2.80 -6.79 -0.29
C GLY A 64 4.28 -6.63 0.00
N LEU A 65 4.67 -6.49 1.26
CA LEU A 65 6.09 -6.42 1.65
C LEU A 65 6.84 -7.72 1.34
N THR A 66 6.24 -8.89 1.60
CA THR A 66 6.88 -10.18 1.25
C THR A 66 7.10 -10.30 -0.26
N LEU A 67 6.13 -9.90 -1.09
CA LEU A 67 6.29 -9.87 -2.54
C LEU A 67 7.36 -8.88 -2.99
N VAL A 68 7.44 -7.70 -2.38
CA VAL A 68 8.51 -6.72 -2.65
C VAL A 68 9.87 -7.30 -2.30
N MET A 69 9.99 -8.00 -1.17
CA MET A 69 11.24 -8.63 -0.74
C MET A 69 11.64 -9.77 -1.68
N ASP A 70 10.70 -10.62 -2.09
CA ASP A 70 10.99 -11.74 -2.98
C ASP A 70 11.32 -11.25 -4.39
N THR A 71 10.56 -10.30 -4.94
CA THR A 71 10.91 -9.66 -6.22
C THR A 71 12.27 -8.95 -6.13
N GLY A 72 12.54 -8.25 -5.03
CA GLY A 72 13.85 -7.66 -4.74
C GLY A 72 14.97 -8.69 -4.79
N LYS A 73 14.82 -9.83 -4.11
CA LYS A 73 15.79 -10.95 -4.18
C LYS A 73 15.94 -11.50 -5.60
N PHE A 74 14.85 -11.67 -6.35
CA PHE A 74 14.92 -12.16 -7.74
C PHE A 74 15.68 -11.20 -8.68
N PHE A 75 15.51 -9.89 -8.49
CA PHE A 75 16.23 -8.88 -9.27
C PHE A 75 17.68 -8.70 -8.80
N ASP A 76 17.96 -8.77 -7.49
CA ASP A 76 19.33 -8.74 -6.95
C ASP A 76 20.13 -10.00 -7.32
N LEU A 77 19.48 -11.17 -7.38
CA LEU A 77 20.11 -12.42 -7.83
C LEU A 77 20.44 -12.36 -9.33
N LYS A 78 19.60 -11.73 -10.16
CA LYS A 78 19.90 -11.49 -11.59
C LYS A 78 21.05 -10.48 -11.78
N HIS A 79 21.20 -9.49 -10.89
CA HIS A 79 22.35 -8.59 -10.96
C HIS A 79 23.64 -9.25 -10.45
N LYS A 80 23.56 -10.14 -9.46
CA LYS A 80 24.72 -10.93 -8.99
C LYS A 80 25.18 -12.01 -9.99
N SER A 81 24.29 -12.57 -10.81
CA SER A 81 24.72 -13.50 -11.87
C SER A 81 25.48 -12.83 -13.02
N ASN A 82 25.35 -11.50 -13.17
CA ASN A 82 26.07 -10.75 -14.21
C ASN A 82 27.41 -10.16 -13.73
N PHE A 83 27.78 -10.31 -12.46
CA PHE A 83 29.10 -9.89 -11.94
C PHE A 83 30.15 -11.01 -12.02
N GLY A 84 29.96 -11.96 -12.93
CA GLY A 84 30.83 -13.12 -13.12
C GLY A 84 31.37 -13.33 -14.53
N PHE A 85 31.00 -12.50 -15.51
CA PHE A 85 31.59 -12.50 -16.86
C PHE A 85 31.38 -11.15 -17.55
N PHE A 86 32.51 -10.44 -17.77
CA PHE A 86 32.72 -9.22 -18.56
C PHE A 86 32.19 -7.88 -18.02
#